data_AF-A0A2U3JWI7-F1
#
_entry.id   AF-A0A2U3JWI7-F1
#
_cell.length_a   1.000
_cell.length_b   1.000
_cell.length_c   1.000
_cell.angle_alpha   90.00
_cell.angle_beta   90.00
_cell.angle_gamma   90.00
#
_symmetry.space_group_name_H-M   'P 1'
#
loop_
_entity.id
_entity.type
_entity.pdbx_description
1 polymer ?
#
loop_
_entity_poly.entity_id
_entity_poly.type
_entity_poly.pdbx_seq_one_letter_code
_entity_poly.pdbx_strand_id
1 'polypeptide(L)'
;MSPCSSCAGRTSSGPCRDDPRFRPAAGIAGPIDIEISVLTPFRRIRGIEQFSVGRHGGVLKLDGHSGLLLPQMAEERGWTAEKFLEALARKSLLGPRAWRDPKARLSVFEAQVFSRTVA
;
A
#
# COMPACT_ATOMS: atom_id res chain seq x y z
N MET A 1 22.01 -10.08 39.38
CA MET A 1 21.30 -8.78 39.27
C MET A 1 22.34 -7.71 38.98
N SER A 2 22.23 -7.12 37.78
CA SER A 2 22.95 -5.95 37.21
C SER A 2 24.47 -6.09 36.94
N PRO A 3 25.05 -5.43 35.90
CA PRO A 3 24.63 -4.18 35.28
C PRO A 3 24.63 -4.09 33.74
N CYS A 4 24.02 -3.01 33.25
CA CYS A 4 24.16 -2.42 31.93
C CYS A 4 25.55 -1.75 31.80
N SER A 5 26.35 -2.05 30.77
CA SER A 5 27.48 -1.21 30.31
C SER A 5 28.16 -1.84 29.08
N SER A 6 27.72 -1.52 27.85
CA SER A 6 28.57 -1.44 26.64
C SER A 6 27.73 -1.31 25.36
N CYS A 7 26.86 -0.30 25.29
CA CYS A 7 26.44 0.23 23.98
C CYS A 7 27.47 1.26 23.53
N ALA A 8 28.61 0.78 23.02
CA ALA A 8 29.59 1.59 22.31
C ALA A 8 29.86 0.91 20.97
N GLY A 9 29.24 1.43 19.92
CA GLY A 9 29.38 0.89 18.57
C GLY A 9 28.36 1.49 17.62
N ARG A 10 28.65 2.70 17.15
CA ARG A 10 28.00 3.31 15.99
C ARG A 10 27.92 2.27 14.86
N THR A 11 26.72 2.00 14.35
CA THR A 11 26.39 2.14 12.93
C THR A 11 24.86 2.11 12.80
N SER A 12 24.30 3.28 12.51
CA SER A 12 22.92 3.42 12.06
C SER A 12 22.83 2.87 10.63
N SER A 13 22.57 1.58 10.48
CA SER A 13 22.18 0.98 9.21
C SER A 13 20.79 0.36 9.38
N GLY A 14 19.78 1.09 8.92
CA GLY A 14 18.39 0.61 8.86
C GLY A 14 18.24 -0.63 7.98
N PRO A 15 17.10 -1.34 8.07
CA PRO A 15 16.93 -2.73 7.62
C PRO A 15 16.75 -2.91 6.10
N CYS A 16 17.35 -2.05 5.28
CA CYS A 16 17.12 -2.08 3.82
C CYS A 16 18.15 -2.88 3.01
N ARG A 17 19.18 -3.46 3.63
CA ARG A 17 20.32 -4.05 2.90
C ARG A 17 20.27 -5.58 2.72
N ASP A 18 19.41 -6.27 3.46
CA ASP A 18 19.41 -7.73 3.56
C ASP A 18 18.01 -8.34 3.36
N ASP A 19 17.32 -8.00 2.27
CA ASP A 19 16.15 -8.78 1.84
C ASP A 19 16.66 -9.99 1.01
N PRO A 20 16.57 -11.23 1.51
CA PRO A 20 17.11 -12.42 0.84
C PRO A 20 16.42 -12.77 -0.49
N ARG A 21 15.31 -12.10 -0.84
CA ARG A 21 14.65 -12.26 -2.14
C ARG A 21 15.35 -11.46 -3.24
N PHE A 22 16.18 -10.48 -2.87
CA PHE A 22 16.89 -9.63 -3.82
C PHE A 22 18.39 -9.75 -3.63
N ARG A 23 19.12 -10.03 -4.70
CA ARG A 23 20.58 -9.97 -4.66
C ARG A 23 21.00 -8.51 -4.40
N PRO A 24 21.97 -8.26 -3.50
CA PRO A 24 22.44 -6.90 -3.25
C PRO A 24 22.90 -6.26 -4.56
N ALA A 25 22.45 -5.03 -4.81
CA ALA A 25 22.71 -4.25 -6.03
C ALA A 25 24.18 -3.74 -6.13
N ALA A 26 25.14 -4.55 -5.68
CA ALA A 26 26.56 -4.23 -5.79
C ALA A 26 26.99 -4.43 -7.25
N GLY A 27 27.04 -3.33 -8.01
CA GLY A 27 27.61 -3.30 -9.36
C GLY A 27 26.64 -3.04 -10.50
N ILE A 28 25.36 -2.71 -10.24
CA ILE A 28 24.46 -2.24 -11.30
C ILE A 28 24.80 -0.77 -11.59
N ALA A 29 25.76 -0.54 -12.48
CA ALA A 29 25.91 0.73 -13.17
C ALA A 29 24.86 0.78 -14.29
N GLY A 30 23.67 1.28 -13.97
CA GLY A 30 22.56 1.44 -14.90
C GLY A 30 21.53 2.41 -14.31
N PRO A 31 20.65 2.99 -15.14
CA PRO A 31 19.65 3.93 -14.65
C PRO A 31 18.75 3.24 -13.61
N ILE A 32 18.58 3.89 -12.47
CA ILE A 32 17.70 3.41 -11.40
C ILE A 32 16.41 4.22 -11.49
N ASP A 33 15.29 3.53 -11.72
CA ASP A 33 13.98 4.13 -11.61
C ASP A 33 13.54 4.11 -10.14
N ILE A 34 13.48 5.30 -9.54
CA ILE A 34 13.02 5.48 -8.16
C ILE A 34 11.57 5.94 -8.22
N GLU A 35 10.67 5.16 -7.63
CA GLU A 35 9.26 5.48 -7.49
C GLU A 35 8.91 5.79 -6.03
N ILE A 36 8.50 7.03 -5.75
CA ILE A 36 8.07 7.49 -4.43
C ILE A 36 6.56 7.69 -4.46
N SER A 37 5.84 6.86 -3.70
CA SER A 37 4.39 7.01 -3.51
C SER A 37 4.09 7.81 -2.24
N VAL A 38 3.62 9.06 -2.38
CA VAL A 38 3.13 9.86 -1.25
C VAL A 38 1.64 9.57 -1.06
N LEU A 39 1.29 9.06 0.12
CA LEU A 39 -0.08 8.71 0.48
C LEU A 39 -0.73 9.84 1.27
N THR A 40 -1.89 10.32 0.81
CA THR A 40 -2.72 11.23 1.62
C THR A 40 -3.34 10.49 2.81
N PRO A 41 -3.72 11.20 3.89
CA PRO A 41 -4.34 10.58 5.05
C PRO A 41 -5.61 9.83 4.68
N PHE A 42 -5.76 8.62 5.24
CA PHE A 42 -6.90 7.76 4.98
C PHE A 42 -8.21 8.39 5.45
N ARG A 43 -9.18 8.54 4.55
CA ARG A 43 -10.52 9.03 4.84
C ARG A 43 -11.52 7.89 4.83
N ARG A 44 -12.28 7.70 5.92
CA ARG A 44 -13.36 6.70 5.95
C ARG A 44 -14.51 7.13 5.05
N ILE A 45 -15.03 6.19 4.25
CA ILE A 45 -16.23 6.38 3.43
C ILE A 45 -17.33 5.42 3.87
N ARG A 46 -18.59 5.81 3.65
CA ARG A 46 -19.77 5.01 4.02
C ARG A 46 -20.45 4.35 2.83
N GLY A 47 -20.15 4.80 1.62
CA GLY A 47 -20.77 4.33 0.40
C GLY A 47 -19.90 4.60 -0.81
N ILE A 48 -20.30 3.97 -1.91
CA ILE A 48 -19.56 3.98 -3.17
C ILE A 48 -19.61 5.34 -3.86
N GLU A 49 -20.64 6.15 -3.56
CA GLU A 49 -20.80 7.51 -4.08
C GLU A 49 -19.66 8.45 -3.68
N GLN A 50 -18.92 8.13 -2.63
CA GLN A 50 -17.77 8.91 -2.15
C GLN A 50 -16.43 8.42 -2.73
N PHE A 51 -16.45 7.37 -3.55
CA PHE A 51 -15.27 6.79 -4.19
C PHE A 51 -15.15 7.27 -5.63
N SER A 52 -14.01 7.88 -5.96
CA SER A 52 -13.68 8.28 -7.34
C SER A 52 -12.68 7.30 -7.95
N VAL A 53 -13.12 6.56 -8.97
CA VAL A 53 -12.28 5.65 -9.75
C VAL A 53 -11.06 6.40 -10.32
N GLY A 54 -9.89 5.77 -10.24
CA GLY A 54 -8.62 6.31 -10.75
C GLY A 54 -7.97 7.39 -9.91
N ARG A 55 -8.76 8.11 -9.11
CA ARG A 55 -8.23 9.05 -8.11
C ARG A 55 -7.99 8.40 -6.76
N HIS A 56 -8.94 7.58 -6.30
CA HIS A 56 -8.94 7.03 -4.95
C HIS A 56 -8.42 5.58 -4.93
N GLY A 57 -7.40 5.34 -4.11
CA GLY A 57 -7.08 4.02 -3.59
C GLY A 57 -8.05 3.63 -2.48
N GLY A 58 -8.18 2.32 -2.22
CA GLY A 58 -9.13 1.79 -1.25
C GLY A 58 -8.48 0.82 -0.28
N VAL A 59 -8.92 0.88 0.97
CA VAL A 59 -8.58 -0.06 2.04
C VAL A 59 -9.87 -0.59 2.64
N LEU A 60 -10.00 -1.91 2.69
CA LEU A 60 -11.09 -2.59 3.36
C LEU A 60 -10.55 -3.33 4.58
N LYS A 61 -11.22 -3.17 5.72
CA LYS A 61 -10.98 -3.97 6.94
C LYS A 61 -12.30 -4.54 7.45
N LEU A 62 -12.35 -5.85 7.67
CA LEU A 62 -13.51 -6.56 8.23
C LEU A 62 -13.04 -7.86 8.90
N ASP A 63 -13.49 -8.14 10.12
CA ASP A 63 -13.24 -9.39 10.85
C ASP A 63 -11.76 -9.86 10.82
N GLY A 64 -10.83 -8.96 11.13
CA GLY A 64 -9.39 -9.24 11.15
C GLY A 64 -8.72 -9.33 9.77
N HIS A 65 -9.51 -9.33 8.69
CA HIS A 65 -9.01 -9.31 7.32
C HIS A 65 -8.81 -7.88 6.85
N SER A 66 -7.76 -7.65 6.05
CA SER A 66 -7.49 -6.35 5.45
C SER A 66 -6.89 -6.47 4.07
N GLY A 67 -7.26 -5.55 3.19
CA GLY A 67 -6.68 -5.44 1.86
C GLY A 67 -6.60 -3.99 1.42
N LEU A 68 -5.64 -3.73 0.55
CA LEU A 68 -5.38 -2.41 -0.04
C LEU A 68 -5.23 -2.56 -1.55
N LEU A 69 -5.90 -1.67 -2.30
CA LEU A 69 -5.74 -1.49 -3.74
C LEU A 69 -5.36 -0.05 -4.05
N LEU A 70 -4.37 0.07 -4.94
CA LEU A 70 -3.90 1.35 -5.46
C LEU A 70 -4.88 1.89 -6.51
N PRO A 71 -4.96 3.23 -6.67
CA PRO A 71 -5.86 3.86 -7.64
C PRO A 71 -5.56 3.45 -9.09
N GLN A 72 -4.28 3.32 -9.44
CA GLN A 72 -3.82 2.95 -10.79
C GLN A 72 -4.42 1.63 -11.29
N MET A 73 -4.70 0.69 -10.38
CA MET A 73 -5.30 -0.59 -10.75
C MET A 73 -6.71 -0.46 -11.32
N ALA A 74 -7.44 0.57 -10.92
CA ALA A 74 -8.77 0.85 -11.43
C ALA A 74 -8.70 1.41 -12.86
N GLU A 75 -7.71 2.28 -13.14
CA GLU A 75 -7.49 2.89 -14.45
C GLU A 75 -6.98 1.88 -15.48
N GLU A 76 -5.92 1.13 -15.14
CA GLU A 76 -5.30 0.16 -16.04
C GLU A 76 -6.27 -0.93 -16.52
N ARG A 77 -7.26 -1.27 -15.68
CA ARG A 77 -8.23 -2.34 -15.97
C ARG A 77 -9.60 -1.82 -16.37
N GLY A 78 -9.80 -0.50 -16.43
CA GLY A 78 -11.09 0.12 -16.75
C GLY A 78 -12.22 -0.31 -15.80
N TRP A 79 -11.92 -0.47 -14.51
CA TRP A 79 -12.90 -0.94 -13.53
C TRP A 79 -13.85 0.18 -13.10
N THR A 80 -15.13 -0.16 -12.91
CA THR A 80 -16.08 0.69 -12.19
C THR A 80 -15.79 0.68 -10.70
N ALA A 81 -16.33 1.65 -9.95
CA ALA A 81 -16.20 1.69 -8.50
C ALA A 81 -16.66 0.38 -7.84
N GLU A 82 -17.74 -0.23 -8.33
CA GLU A 82 -18.25 -1.50 -7.79
C GLU A 82 -17.25 -2.63 -8.04
N LYS A 83 -16.70 -2.72 -9.25
CA LYS A 83 -15.70 -3.73 -9.60
C LYS A 83 -14.42 -3.56 -8.80
N PHE A 84 -14.01 -2.32 -8.53
CA PHE A 84 -12.88 -2.03 -7.67
C PHE A 84 -13.11 -2.52 -6.23
N LEU A 85 -14.29 -2.27 -5.66
CA LEU A 85 -14.63 -2.72 -4.30
C LEU A 85 -14.79 -4.25 -4.20
N GLU A 86 -15.34 -4.90 -5.24
CA GLU A 86 -15.38 -6.37 -5.35
C GLU A 86 -13.96 -6.96 -5.38
N ALA A 87 -13.06 -6.37 -6.17
CA ALA A 87 -11.66 -6.76 -6.24
C ALA A 87 -10.94 -6.51 -4.92
N LEU A 88 -11.22 -5.40 -4.25
CA LEU A 88 -10.68 -5.06 -2.93
C LEU A 88 -11.10 -6.08 -1.88
N ALA A 89 -12.38 -6.47 -1.88
CA ALA A 89 -12.90 -7.48 -0.98
C ALA A 89 -12.25 -8.84 -1.23
N ARG A 90 -12.13 -9.25 -2.51
CA ARG A 90 -11.44 -10.49 -2.87
C ARG A 90 -9.97 -10.47 -2.47
N LYS A 91 -9.28 -9.33 -2.63
CA LYS A 91 -7.88 -9.15 -2.21
C LYS A 91 -7.72 -9.18 -0.69
N SER A 92 -8.76 -8.77 0.03
CA SER A 92 -8.84 -8.88 1.48
C SER A 92 -9.19 -10.30 1.95
N LEU A 93 -9.25 -11.31 1.07
CA LEU A 93 -9.72 -12.67 1.37
C LEU A 93 -11.17 -12.72 1.87
N LEU A 94 -11.98 -11.74 1.49
CA LEU A 94 -13.40 -11.65 1.83
C LEU A 94 -14.28 -11.90 0.61
N GLY A 95 -15.56 -12.18 0.85
CA GLY A 95 -16.55 -12.31 -0.23
C GLY A 95 -16.72 -11.02 -1.04
N PRO A 96 -17.14 -11.09 -2.32
CA PRO A 96 -17.21 -9.93 -3.22
C PRO A 96 -18.15 -8.82 -2.74
N ARG A 97 -19.10 -9.13 -1.85
CA ARG A 97 -20.05 -8.17 -1.25
C ARG A 97 -19.67 -7.73 0.17
N ALA A 98 -18.51 -8.12 0.69
CA ALA A 98 -18.10 -7.80 2.06
C ALA A 98 -17.97 -6.29 2.31
N TRP A 99 -17.73 -5.48 1.27
CA TRP A 99 -17.72 -4.03 1.37
C TRP A 99 -19.10 -3.42 1.70
N ARG A 100 -20.20 -4.18 1.51
CA ARG A 100 -21.57 -3.77 1.87
C ARG A 100 -21.93 -4.10 3.32
N ASP A 101 -21.08 -4.86 4.02
CA ASP A 101 -21.33 -5.19 5.42
C ASP A 101 -21.25 -3.93 6.29
N PRO A 102 -22.22 -3.66 7.19
CA PRO A 102 -22.17 -2.49 8.08
C PRO A 102 -20.96 -2.49 9.03
N LYS A 103 -20.36 -3.65 9.32
CA LYS A 103 -19.13 -3.78 10.11
C LYS A 103 -17.88 -3.48 9.29
N ALA A 104 -17.97 -3.43 7.96
CA ALA A 104 -16.85 -3.15 7.09
C ALA A 104 -16.34 -1.72 7.30
N ARG A 105 -15.03 -1.58 7.41
CA ARG A 105 -14.35 -0.29 7.48
C ARG A 105 -13.70 -0.02 6.14
N LEU A 106 -14.40 0.72 5.30
CA LEU A 106 -13.88 1.19 4.02
C LEU A 106 -13.23 2.56 4.18
N SER A 107 -11.96 2.66 3.79
CA SER A 107 -11.20 3.90 3.79
C SER A 107 -10.61 4.15 2.41
N VAL A 108 -10.56 5.41 1.99
CA VAL A 108 -9.95 5.85 0.75
C VAL A 108 -8.75 6.71 1.01
N PHE A 109 -7.82 6.70 0.07
CA PHE A 109 -6.65 7.57 0.07
C PHE A 109 -6.33 7.95 -1.37
N GLU A 110 -5.53 8.98 -1.55
CA GLU A 110 -4.97 9.38 -2.84
C GLU A 110 -3.48 9.06 -2.79
N ALA A 111 -2.99 8.39 -3.82
CA ALA A 111 -1.57 8.14 -3.99
C ALA A 111 -1.06 9.02 -5.13
N GLN A 112 -0.14 9.93 -4.82
CA GLN A 112 0.66 10.58 -5.85
C GLN A 112 1.94 9.79 -6.01
N VAL A 113 2.11 9.21 -7.19
CA VAL A 113 3.29 8.44 -7.56
C VAL A 113 4.26 9.37 -8.30
N PHE A 114 5.43 9.57 -7.73
CA PHE A 114 6.53 10.32 -8.33
C PHE A 114 7.59 9.33 -8.81
N SER A 115 7.70 9.15 -10.12
CA SER A 115 8.76 8.34 -10.73
C SER A 115 9.87 9.27 -11.23
N ARG A 116 11.11 9.05 -10.80
CA ARG A 116 12.29 9.74 -11.32
C ARG A 116 13.32 8.71 -11.78
N THR A 117 13.68 8.80 -13.04
CA THR A 117 14.85 8.10 -13.59
C THR A 117 16.10 8.91 -13.27
N VAL A 118 17.03 8.32 -12.52
CA VAL A 118 18.37 8.89 -12.32
C VAL A 118 19.34 8.16 -13.24
N ALA A 119 19.92 8.92 -14.18
CA ALA A 119 20.95 8.48 -15.12
C ALA A 119 22.34 8.53 -14.49
#